data_AF-A0A1A8T8U2-F1
#
_entry.id   AF-A0A1A8T8U2-F1
#
_cell.length_a   1.000
_cell.length_b   1.000
_cell.length_c   1.000
_cell.angle_alpha   90.00
_cell.angle_beta   90.00
_cell.angle_gamma   90.00
#
_symmetry.space_group_name_H-M   'P 1'
#
loop_
_entity.id
_entity.type
_entity.pdbx_description
1 polymer ?
#
loop_
_entity_poly.entity_id
_entity_poly.type
_entity_poly.pdbx_seq_one_letter_code
_entity_poly.pdbx_strand_id
1 'polypeptide(L)' 'MTANMQNKSMSLDSAPDHIKLAVDLIALLEENEIPNDTAIAALKIVLQDYQQKAASSPHTTAAPPSSTAD' A
#
# COMPACT_ATOMS: atom_id res chain seq x y z
N MET A 1 35.49 1.70 -28.55
CA MET A 1 34.72 2.59 -27.65
C MET A 1 33.46 1.84 -27.20
N THR A 2 33.53 1.10 -26.09
CA THR A 2 32.34 0.41 -25.55
C THR A 2 31.85 1.19 -24.34
N ALA A 3 31.01 2.20 -24.59
CA ALA A 3 30.34 2.93 -23.53
C ALA A 3 29.18 2.08 -23.03
N ASN A 4 29.32 1.67 -21.77
CA ASN A 4 28.47 0.78 -21.00
C ASN A 4 27.07 1.40 -20.77
N MET A 5 26.19 1.30 -21.77
CA MET A 5 24.81 1.83 -21.74
C MET A 5 23.80 0.75 -21.33
N GLN A 6 24.11 0.00 -20.25
CA GLN A 6 23.30 -1.16 -19.83
C GLN A 6 22.76 -1.12 -18.39
N ASN A 7 22.87 -0.01 -17.66
CA ASN A 7 22.41 0.00 -16.25
C ASN A 7 21.33 1.05 -15.94
N LYS A 8 20.16 0.95 -16.58
CA LYS A 8 18.97 1.68 -16.13
C LYS A 8 17.67 0.86 -16.12
N SER A 9 17.72 -0.43 -16.42
CA SER A 9 16.50 -1.27 -16.55
C SER A 9 16.50 -2.55 -15.71
N MET A 10 17.59 -2.90 -15.02
CA MET A 10 17.64 -4.10 -14.16
C MET A 10 17.34 -3.85 -12.68
N SER A 11 17.02 -2.61 -12.28
CA SER A 11 16.87 -2.26 -10.86
C SER A 11 15.43 -2.31 -10.32
N LEU A 12 14.41 -2.40 -11.19
CA LEU A 12 13.02 -2.57 -10.75
C LEU A 12 12.60 -4.04 -10.64
N ASP A 13 13.17 -4.94 -11.43
CA ASP A 13 12.79 -6.36 -11.43
C ASP A 13 13.19 -7.07 -10.12
N SER A 14 14.30 -6.66 -9.51
CA SER A 14 14.79 -7.15 -8.22
C SER A 14 14.26 -6.35 -7.01
N ALA A 15 13.44 -5.32 -7.23
CA ALA A 15 12.90 -4.51 -6.15
C ALA A 15 11.81 -5.27 -5.35
N PRO A 16 11.68 -5.02 -4.05
CA PRO A 16 10.57 -5.54 -3.25
C PRO A 16 9.21 -5.17 -3.85
N ASP A 17 8.21 -6.02 -3.68
CA ASP A 17 6.87 -5.83 -4.29
C ASP A 17 6.23 -4.50 -3.91
N HIS A 18 6.42 -4.03 -2.68
CA HIS A 18 5.92 -2.72 -2.24
C HIS A 18 6.56 -1.54 -2.97
N ILE A 19 7.83 -1.66 -3.38
CA ILE A 19 8.52 -0.62 -4.16
C ILE A 19 7.99 -0.61 -5.60
N LYS A 20 7.83 -1.78 -6.22
CA LYS A 20 7.23 -1.91 -7.56
C LYS A 20 5.83 -1.30 -7.60
N LEU A 21 4.99 -1.68 -6.64
CA LEU A 21 3.63 -1.16 -6.52
C LEU A 21 3.60 0.37 -6.33
N ALA A 22 4.52 0.92 -5.53
CA ALA A 22 4.61 2.36 -5.34
C ALA A 22 4.96 3.10 -6.65
N VAL A 23 5.88 2.55 -7.46
CA VAL A 23 6.25 3.12 -8.76
C VAL A 23 5.08 3.07 -9.73
N ASP A 24 4.37 1.94 -9.82
CA ASP A 24 3.19 1.80 -10.69
C ASP A 24 2.08 2.80 -10.29
N LEU A 25 1.87 2.97 -8.97
CA LEU A 25 0.85 3.88 -8.47
C LEU A 25 1.19 5.35 -8.76
N ILE A 26 2.47 5.73 -8.66
CA ILE A 26 2.93 7.08 -9.03
C ILE A 26 2.74 7.30 -10.52
N ALA A 27 3.15 6.35 -11.37
CA ALA A 27 2.99 6.45 -12.82
C ALA A 27 1.52 6.64 -13.22
N LEU A 28 0.61 5.89 -12.59
CA LEU A 28 -0.83 6.02 -12.83
C LEU A 28 -1.35 7.40 -12.44
N LEU A 29 -0.92 7.94 -11.30
CA LEU A 29 -1.35 9.26 -10.83
C LEU A 29 -0.83 10.40 -11.74
N GLU A 30 0.40 10.27 -12.23
CA GLU A 30 1.00 11.21 -13.17
C GLU A 30 0.32 11.16 -14.55
N GLU A 31 0.01 9.96 -15.06
CA GLU A 31 -0.70 9.78 -16.33
C GLU A 31 -2.10 10.43 -16.32
N ASN A 32 -2.75 10.44 -15.15
CA ASN A 32 -4.04 11.08 -14.95
C ASN A 32 -3.94 12.55 -14.52
N GLU A 33 -2.74 13.15 -14.58
CA GLU A 33 -2.46 14.54 -14.21
C GLU A 33 -2.98 14.91 -12.81
N ILE A 34 -2.96 13.96 -11.88
CA ILE A 34 -3.47 14.18 -10.52
C ILE A 34 -2.50 15.10 -9.75
N PRO A 35 -2.96 16.23 -9.21
CA PRO A 35 -2.09 17.13 -8.46
C PRO A 35 -1.59 16.46 -7.17
N ASN A 36 -0.35 16.78 -6.78
CA ASN A 36 0.33 16.15 -5.65
C ASN A 36 -0.47 16.20 -4.35
N ASP A 37 -1.08 17.34 -4.00
CA ASP A 37 -1.91 17.45 -2.79
C ASP A 37 -3.08 16.48 -2.78
N THR A 38 -3.77 16.32 -3.92
CA THR A 38 -4.88 15.38 -4.07
C THR A 38 -4.40 13.94 -4.00
N ALA A 39 -3.29 13.61 -4.66
CA ALA A 39 -2.67 12.29 -4.58
C ALA A 39 -2.29 11.93 -3.14
N ILE A 40 -1.63 12.84 -2.42
CA ILE A 40 -1.24 12.64 -1.01
C ILE A 40 -2.47 12.42 -0.12
N ALA A 41 -3.54 13.21 -0.30
CA ALA A 41 -4.77 13.04 0.46
C ALA A 41 -5.42 11.68 0.19
N ALA A 42 -5.50 11.25 -1.07
CA ALA A 42 -6.05 9.95 -1.44
C ALA A 42 -5.21 8.79 -0.87
N LEU A 43 -3.88 8.85 -0.99
CA LEU A 43 -2.98 7.83 -0.46
C LEU A 43 -3.08 7.69 1.07
N LYS A 44 -3.29 8.79 1.80
CA LYS A 44 -3.55 8.75 3.25
C LYS A 44 -4.82 7.98 3.58
N ILE A 45 -5.90 8.18 2.82
CA ILE A 45 -7.17 7.46 3.01
C ILE A 45 -6.96 5.96 2.77
N VAL A 46 -6.31 5.59 1.66
CA VAL A 46 -6.00 4.19 1.33
C VAL A 46 -5.16 3.54 2.43
N LEU A 47 -4.08 4.21 2.86
CA LEU A 47 -3.21 3.74 3.94
C LEU A 47 -3.99 3.55 5.25
N GLN A 48 -4.92 4.44 5.59
CA GLN A 48 -5.77 4.31 6.77
C GLN A 48 -6.73 3.12 6.66
N ASP A 49 -7.31 2.86 5.48
CA ASP A 49 -8.20 1.71 5.25
C ASP A 49 -7.46 0.38 5.45
N TYR A 50 -6.26 0.23 4.88
CA TYR A 50 -5.44 -0.97 5.08
C TYR A 50 -5.02 -1.17 6.55
N GLN A 51 -4.71 -0.09 7.27
CA GLN A 51 -4.43 -0.17 8.71
C GLN A 51 -5.66 -0.63 9.51
N GLN A 52 -6.85 -0.12 9.19
CA GLN A 52 -8.09 -0.57 9.84
C GLN A 52 -8.39 -2.04 9.53
N LYS A 53 -8.18 -2.48 8.29
CA LYS A 53 -8.31 -3.89 7.88
C LYS A 53 -7.31 -4.80 8.60
N ALA A 54 -6.07 -4.35 8.75
CA ALA A 54 -5.05 -5.07 9.50
C ALA A 54 -5.41 -5.18 10.99
N ALA A 55 -5.88 -4.08 11.59
CA ALA A 55 -6.35 -4.05 12.98
C ALA A 55 -7.64 -4.86 13.20
N SER A 56 -8.49 -4.99 12.17
CA SER A 56 -9.74 -5.75 12.21
C SER A 56 -9.58 -7.23 11.84
N SER A 57 -8.35 -7.74 11.70
CA SER A 57 -8.15 -9.19 11.53
C SER A 57 -8.65 -9.97 12.75
N PRO A 58 -9.35 -11.10 12.53
CA PRO A 58 -10.39 -11.58 13.44
C PRO A 58 -9.80 -12.44 14.56
N HIS A 59 -9.47 -11.81 15.70
CA HIS A 59 -9.29 -12.57 16.94
C HIS A 59 -10.59 -12.62 17.74
N THR A 60 -11.29 -13.74 17.54
CA THR A 60 -11.99 -14.50 18.58
C THR A 60 -13.26 -13.90 19.18
N THR A 61 -14.40 -14.41 18.69
CA THR A 61 -15.49 -14.95 19.53
C THR A 61 -14.92 -15.55 20.82
N ALA A 62 -14.90 -14.80 21.92
CA ALA A 62 -14.83 -15.33 23.27
C ALA A 62 -16.11 -14.89 23.98
N ALA A 63 -17.04 -15.85 24.02
CA ALA A 63 -18.20 -16.04 24.89
C ALA A 63 -18.84 -14.82 25.60
N PRO A 64 -20.18 -14.73 25.63
CA PRO A 64 -20.87 -13.78 26.51
C PRO A 64 -20.46 -14.07 27.96
N PRO A 65 -20.11 -13.06 28.80
CA PRO A 65 -20.05 -13.29 30.22
C PRO A 65 -21.46 -13.68 30.69
N SER A 66 -21.57 -14.92 31.14
CA SER A 66 -22.71 -15.49 31.84
C SER A 66 -23.35 -14.46 32.77
N SER A 67 -24.52 -13.96 32.40
CA SER A 67 -25.41 -13.33 33.39
C SER A 67 -26.20 -14.47 34.02
N THR A 68 -25.56 -15.14 34.97
CA THR A 68 -26.26 -15.80 36.07
C THR A 68 -27.01 -14.69 36.82
N ALA A 69 -28.33 -14.65 36.68
CA ALA A 69 -29.18 -13.88 37.57
C ALA A 69 -30.30 -14.80 38.04
N ASP A 70 -30.25 -15.03 39.35
CA ASP A 70 -31.19 -15.66 40.26
C ASP A 70 -32.67 -15.34 39.96
#